data_AF-A0A672KFZ7-F1
#
_entry.id   AF-A0A672KFZ7-F1
#
_cell.length_a   1.000
_cell.length_b   1.000
_cell.length_c   1.000
_cell.angle_alpha   90.00
_cell.angle_beta   90.00
_cell.angle_gamma   90.00
#
_symmetry.space_group_name_H-M   'P 1'
#
loop_
_entity.id
_entity.type
_entity.pdbx_description
1 polymer ?
#
loop_
_entity_poly.entity_id
_entity_poly.type
_entity_poly.pdbx_seq_one_letter_code
_entity_poly.pdbx_strand_id
1 'polypeptide(L)'
;MVAEEIHQLRAVDLWIGFHRGRSGVQPGVATCGCRKPAAAHSSRPPFTLEIRDSGDAGMLEELEVAAEVGVEESVVTENQEEITVNREEDDHEQMTITRKHEIKWRHRPFATIIDTSFQNHLIYDRHPMSPYEYFKQFVLESLFDLMFDSTNIYAMQSGTLGFKPTSSGEIRTLIGLHLAMGVMKMPRVSMYWELRSHLHLVNNLERPAENNDVFYKVCPLYDAMRRRCLELPLEENLCVDEQMVPFHGSLSVKQYVKGATMEADHKLYFDNYFMTYNLLELFAEKKIHATGTARVCRFANPPLQSDKVMAKMPRGSCDEAVRSCDEAVSRDGKVTLVKWFDSRSVVMASNVVGVGTMDEVQRWDKKQGRFLKVSRPEVVKLYNEAMGGVDLLNQFVSLYRTEIRSRESTLRMITHAFDLAVVNSWLEYRLDAKRANLQTKDTLDLLHFKMNVAQCLVSDARPLPEVQYDMVDHMPNYDEKTEATKCTRPYCTGKTHAFCDKCNIHL
;
A
#
# COMPACT_ATOMS: atom_id res chain seq x y z
N MET A 1 -2.38 11.38 -24.97
CA MET A 1 -0.94 11.47 -24.63
C MET A 1 -0.77 11.70 -23.12
N VAL A 2 -1.36 10.85 -22.28
CA VAL A 2 -1.18 10.85 -20.82
C VAL A 2 -1.04 9.38 -20.44
N ALA A 3 0.13 8.83 -20.69
CA ALA A 3 0.45 7.43 -20.45
C ALA A 3 1.96 7.28 -20.24
N GLU A 4 2.57 8.18 -19.48
CA GLU A 4 3.97 8.09 -19.12
C GLU A 4 4.10 8.34 -17.62
N GLU A 5 4.85 7.45 -16.95
CA GLU A 5 5.30 7.51 -15.56
C GLU A 5 4.38 6.91 -14.46
N ILE A 6 4.11 5.60 -14.56
CA ILE A 6 3.87 4.77 -13.37
C ILE A 6 5.23 4.19 -12.94
N HIS A 7 5.97 4.93 -12.12
CA HIS A 7 7.33 4.60 -11.68
C HIS A 7 7.46 4.33 -10.17
N GLN A 8 6.37 4.15 -9.42
CA GLN A 8 6.43 4.28 -7.95
C GLN A 8 5.40 3.43 -7.19
N LEU A 9 5.52 2.11 -7.25
CA LEU A 9 4.59 1.23 -6.53
C LEU A 9 5.28 0.01 -5.95
N ARG A 10 6.17 0.22 -4.98
CA ARG A 10 6.66 -0.89 -4.15
C ARG A 10 6.70 -0.43 -2.70
N ALA A 11 5.71 -0.89 -1.93
CA ALA A 11 5.62 -0.62 -0.51
C ALA A 11 6.71 -1.43 0.22
N VAL A 12 7.76 -0.73 0.66
CA VAL A 12 8.83 -1.36 1.46
C VAL A 12 8.51 -1.37 2.95
N ASP A 13 7.61 -0.51 3.46
CA ASP A 13 7.14 -0.60 4.85
C ASP A 13 5.67 -0.16 4.96
N LEU A 14 4.75 -1.12 5.08
CA LEU A 14 3.33 -0.86 5.35
C LEU A 14 3.11 -0.52 6.82
N TRP A 15 2.48 0.62 7.09
CA TRP A 15 1.78 0.85 8.36
C TRP A 15 0.31 0.48 8.21
N ILE A 16 -0.16 -0.50 8.99
CA ILE A 16 -1.56 -0.96 8.95
C ILE A 16 -2.36 -0.36 10.11
N GLY A 17 -3.24 0.60 9.78
CA GLY A 17 -4.18 1.20 10.73
C GLY A 17 -5.59 0.56 10.65
N PHE A 18 -6.32 0.56 11.77
CA PHE A 18 -7.74 0.13 11.84
C PHE A 18 -8.65 1.29 12.21
N HIS A 19 -9.85 1.39 11.60
CA HIS A 19 -10.85 2.41 11.95
C HIS A 19 -12.24 1.82 12.24
N ARG A 20 -12.92 2.33 13.27
CA ARG A 20 -14.34 2.05 13.58
C ARG A 20 -15.27 2.83 12.64
N GLY A 21 -15.78 2.21 11.58
CA GLY A 21 -16.86 2.82 10.80
C GLY A 21 -18.14 2.94 11.64
N ARG A 22 -18.64 4.17 11.84
CA ARG A 22 -20.00 4.41 12.37
C ARG A 22 -21.03 3.99 11.31
N SER A 23 -22.07 3.32 11.76
CA SER A 23 -23.16 2.80 10.96
C SER A 23 -23.98 3.90 10.26
N GLY A 24 -24.11 3.78 8.93
CA GLY A 24 -25.32 4.13 8.18
C GLY A 24 -25.66 5.61 8.00
N VAL A 25 -25.10 6.25 6.96
CA VAL A 25 -25.75 7.33 6.20
C VAL A 25 -25.25 7.22 4.75
N GLN A 26 -26.17 7.03 3.79
CA GLN A 26 -25.88 7.19 2.35
C GLN A 26 -25.45 8.64 2.08
N PRO A 27 -24.55 8.94 1.12
CA PRO A 27 -24.15 10.32 0.81
C PRO A 27 -25.34 11.06 0.17
N GLY A 28 -26.14 11.69 1.02
CA GLY A 28 -27.15 12.66 0.64
C GLY A 28 -26.50 14.02 0.42
N VAL A 29 -26.74 14.59 -0.75
CA VAL A 29 -26.44 15.96 -1.16
C VAL A 29 -26.64 16.94 0.01
N ALA A 30 -25.57 17.59 0.46
CA ALA A 30 -25.64 18.66 1.45
C ALA A 30 -26.17 19.94 0.80
N THR A 31 -27.49 20.08 0.71
CA THR A 31 -28.14 21.36 0.44
C THR A 31 -28.13 22.23 1.71
N CYS A 32 -27.65 23.46 1.55
CA CYS A 32 -27.62 24.56 2.50
C CYS A 32 -28.95 24.72 3.29
N GLY A 33 -28.86 24.67 4.62
CA GLY A 33 -29.99 24.92 5.52
C GLY A 33 -30.21 26.42 5.78
N CYS A 34 -31.13 27.03 5.05
CA CYS A 34 -31.83 28.25 5.48
C CYS A 34 -33.31 27.92 5.72
N ARG A 35 -33.79 28.20 6.93
CA ARG A 35 -35.17 27.92 7.39
C ARG A 35 -36.21 28.76 6.63
N LYS A 36 -37.33 28.14 6.25
CA LYS A 36 -38.75 28.54 6.52
C LYS A 36 -39.75 27.52 5.89
N PRO A 37 -41.03 27.47 6.34
CA PRO A 37 -41.80 26.22 6.43
C PRO A 37 -42.85 25.94 5.32
N ALA A 38 -43.06 24.63 5.11
CA ALA A 38 -44.29 23.87 4.78
C ALA A 38 -45.18 24.22 3.56
N ALA A 39 -45.34 23.27 2.63
CA ALA A 39 -46.63 22.86 2.02
C ALA A 39 -46.55 21.54 1.20
N ALA A 40 -47.41 20.58 1.59
CA ALA A 40 -48.17 19.54 0.85
C ALA A 40 -47.72 18.87 -0.48
N HIS A 41 -47.84 17.53 -0.45
CA HIS A 41 -48.30 16.56 -1.47
C HIS A 41 -47.72 16.52 -2.91
N SER A 42 -47.12 15.38 -3.29
CA SER A 42 -47.73 14.42 -4.25
C SER A 42 -46.77 13.24 -4.57
N SER A 43 -47.38 12.09 -4.82
CA SER A 43 -46.81 10.77 -5.10
C SER A 43 -46.44 10.58 -6.58
N ARG A 44 -45.42 9.75 -6.88
CA ARG A 44 -45.27 8.93 -8.12
C ARG A 44 -44.05 7.97 -8.05
N PRO A 45 -43.96 6.91 -8.88
CA PRO A 45 -43.56 5.54 -8.52
C PRO A 45 -42.15 5.16 -9.03
N PRO A 46 -41.63 3.93 -8.72
CA PRO A 46 -40.24 3.57 -9.03
C PRO A 46 -40.02 3.24 -10.52
N PHE A 47 -38.93 3.76 -11.07
CA PHE A 47 -38.47 3.46 -12.43
C PHE A 47 -37.66 2.15 -12.46
N THR A 48 -38.09 1.24 -13.33
CA THR A 48 -37.38 0.06 -13.81
C THR A 48 -36.27 0.46 -14.78
N LEU A 49 -35.07 -0.12 -14.61
CA LEU A 49 -33.92 0.09 -15.49
C LEU A 49 -33.93 -1.00 -16.58
N GLU A 50 -34.26 -0.63 -17.82
CA GLU A 50 -34.02 -1.47 -19.00
C GLU A 50 -32.60 -1.25 -19.52
N ILE A 51 -31.88 -2.35 -19.73
CA ILE A 51 -30.54 -2.38 -20.31
C ILE A 51 -30.69 -2.35 -21.85
N ARG A 52 -30.03 -1.40 -22.51
CA ARG A 52 -29.79 -1.45 -23.95
C ARG A 52 -28.30 -1.24 -24.23
N ASP A 53 -27.76 -2.20 -24.99
CA ASP A 53 -26.43 -2.18 -25.60
C ASP A 53 -26.31 -1.06 -26.64
N SER A 54 -25.20 -0.32 -26.56
CA SER A 54 -24.52 0.25 -27.72
C SER A 54 -23.11 0.68 -27.29
N GLY A 55 -22.09 0.04 -27.86
CA GLY A 55 -20.72 0.54 -27.78
C GLY A 55 -20.54 1.76 -28.67
N ASP A 56 -19.77 2.74 -28.21
CA ASP A 56 -18.54 3.20 -28.88
C ASP A 56 -17.83 4.22 -27.99
N ALA A 57 -16.53 4.38 -28.24
CA ALA A 57 -15.56 5.20 -27.52
C ALA A 57 -16.03 6.62 -27.14
N GLY A 58 -15.95 6.96 -25.84
CA GLY A 58 -16.24 8.34 -25.39
C GLY A 58 -16.35 8.59 -23.87
N MET A 59 -15.76 7.78 -23.00
CA MET A 59 -15.88 7.97 -21.53
C MET A 59 -14.55 7.77 -20.77
N LEU A 60 -13.49 8.49 -21.16
CA LEU A 60 -12.21 8.51 -20.44
C LEU A 60 -11.64 9.92 -20.21
N GLU A 61 -12.48 10.97 -20.14
CA GLU A 61 -12.04 12.34 -19.78
C GLU A 61 -12.84 13.03 -18.67
N GLU A 62 -13.77 12.33 -18.00
CA GLU A 62 -14.51 12.88 -16.85
C GLU A 62 -14.42 11.94 -15.65
N LEU A 63 -13.27 11.94 -14.93
CA LEU A 63 -13.15 11.44 -13.56
C LEU A 63 -11.78 11.81 -12.93
N GLU A 64 -11.30 13.02 -13.20
CA GLU A 64 -10.42 13.73 -12.27
C GLU A 64 -11.24 14.88 -11.68
N VAL A 65 -10.98 15.23 -10.41
CA VAL A 65 -11.66 16.27 -9.61
C VAL A 65 -12.87 15.78 -8.78
N ALA A 66 -12.59 15.10 -7.66
CA ALA A 66 -13.28 15.34 -6.39
C ALA A 66 -12.57 14.66 -5.20
N ALA A 67 -11.63 15.36 -4.57
CA ALA A 67 -11.20 15.06 -3.20
C ALA A 67 -10.99 16.39 -2.45
N GLU A 68 -12.08 16.90 -1.86
CA GLU A 68 -11.99 17.93 -0.82
C GLU A 68 -12.42 17.30 0.51
N VAL A 69 -11.45 17.04 1.39
CA VAL A 69 -11.72 16.75 2.80
C VAL A 69 -11.61 18.06 3.57
N GLY A 70 -12.73 18.50 4.11
CA GLY A 70 -12.79 19.59 5.08
C GLY A 70 -12.20 19.12 6.42
N VAL A 71 -11.13 19.78 6.86
CA VAL A 71 -10.58 19.62 8.21
C VAL A 71 -11.38 20.52 9.15
N GLU A 72 -12.24 19.93 9.97
CA GLU A 72 -12.73 20.58 11.20
C GLU A 72 -11.64 20.46 12.28
N GLU A 73 -11.19 21.60 12.80
CA GLU A 73 -10.29 21.67 13.95
C GLU A 73 -10.98 21.06 15.17
N SER A 74 -10.46 19.93 15.67
CA SER A 74 -10.71 19.49 17.04
C SER A 74 -9.50 19.85 17.90
N VAL A 75 -9.73 20.75 18.85
CA VAL A 75 -8.75 21.15 19.87
C VAL A 75 -8.58 19.98 20.84
N VAL A 76 -7.45 19.28 20.76
CA VAL A 76 -7.04 18.29 21.76
C VAL A 76 -5.92 18.93 22.58
N THR A 77 -6.22 19.24 23.83
CA THR A 77 -5.23 19.61 24.85
C THR A 77 -4.51 18.34 25.31
N GLU A 78 -3.27 18.13 24.89
CA GLU A 78 -2.43 17.04 25.40
C GLU A 78 -1.64 17.53 26.62
N ASN A 79 -1.96 16.94 27.77
CA ASN A 79 -1.15 17.04 28.98
C ASN A 79 0.17 16.30 28.78
N GLN A 80 1.26 16.94 29.23
CA GLN A 80 2.62 16.44 29.16
C GLN A 80 2.83 15.32 30.17
N GLU A 81 3.14 14.11 29.69
CA GLU A 81 3.86 13.11 30.47
C GLU A 81 5.18 12.80 29.77
N GLU A 82 6.28 13.02 30.48
CA GLU A 82 7.64 12.70 30.06
C GLU A 82 7.78 11.18 29.89
N ILE A 83 8.05 10.73 28.66
CA ILE A 83 8.42 9.34 28.41
C ILE A 83 9.93 9.21 28.65
N THR A 84 10.31 8.71 29.82
CA THR A 84 11.66 8.21 30.10
C THR A 84 11.80 6.81 29.52
N VAL A 85 12.60 6.66 28.46
CA VAL A 85 12.97 5.36 27.91
C VAL A 85 14.24 4.89 28.60
N ASN A 86 14.14 3.89 29.48
CA ASN A 86 15.28 3.17 30.02
C ASN A 86 15.94 2.39 28.86
N ARG A 87 17.21 2.71 28.56
CA ARG A 87 18.03 2.01 27.56
C ARG A 87 18.75 0.86 28.25
N GLU A 88 18.48 -0.37 27.81
CA GLU A 88 19.44 -1.45 27.94
C GLU A 88 20.55 -1.22 26.90
N GLU A 89 21.77 -1.53 27.32
CA GLU A 89 23.05 -1.23 26.68
C GLU A 89 23.24 -2.11 25.43
N ASP A 90 23.20 -1.50 24.25
CA ASP A 90 23.77 -2.02 23.01
C ASP A 90 24.65 -0.91 22.41
N ASP A 91 25.85 -1.29 21.98
CA ASP A 91 26.96 -0.46 21.45
C ASP A 91 26.59 0.29 20.14
N HIS A 92 25.57 1.14 20.18
CA HIS A 92 25.18 2.01 19.08
C HIS A 92 25.65 3.44 19.32
N GLU A 93 26.45 3.93 18.38
CA GLU A 93 26.90 5.31 18.20
C GLU A 93 25.81 6.30 18.66
N GLN A 94 26.12 7.06 19.70
CA GLN A 94 25.13 7.86 20.44
C GLN A 94 24.70 9.05 19.57
N MET A 95 23.64 8.88 18.78
CA MET A 95 23.10 9.93 17.92
C MET A 95 22.61 11.11 18.77
N THR A 96 23.19 12.30 18.56
CA THR A 96 22.89 13.51 19.33
C THR A 96 21.75 14.29 18.69
N ILE A 97 20.54 14.11 19.21
CA ILE A 97 19.33 14.83 18.78
C ILE A 97 19.43 16.31 19.20
N THR A 98 19.25 17.25 18.27
CA THR A 98 19.21 18.68 18.60
C THR A 98 17.97 19.03 19.42
N ARG A 99 18.15 19.77 20.51
CA ARG A 99 17.01 20.16 21.36
C ARG A 99 16.21 21.27 20.71
N LYS A 100 14.88 21.27 20.89
CA LYS A 100 13.95 22.22 20.24
C LYS A 100 14.37 23.70 20.39
N HIS A 101 14.90 24.09 21.54
CA HIS A 101 15.30 25.47 21.83
C HIS A 101 16.64 25.89 21.18
N GLU A 102 17.44 24.92 20.71
CA GLU A 102 18.70 25.15 19.99
C GLU A 102 18.45 25.38 18.49
N ILE A 103 17.21 25.14 18.03
CA ILE A 103 16.80 25.29 16.63
C ILE A 103 16.54 26.77 16.31
N LYS A 104 17.47 27.37 15.58
CA LYS A 104 17.43 28.71 14.99
C LYS A 104 17.20 28.67 13.48
N TRP A 105 16.33 29.53 12.98
CA TRP A 105 15.95 29.64 11.57
C TRP A 105 16.36 31.00 11.00
N ARG A 106 16.68 31.06 9.70
CA ARG A 106 16.96 32.31 8.97
C ARG A 106 16.28 32.31 7.60
N HIS A 107 15.84 33.47 7.14
CA HIS A 107 15.39 33.66 5.76
C HIS A 107 16.60 33.82 4.85
N ARG A 108 16.91 32.77 4.08
CA ARG A 108 17.92 32.78 3.02
C ARG A 108 17.60 31.65 2.03
N PRO A 109 18.06 31.75 0.77
CA PRO A 109 17.95 30.66 -0.17
C PRO A 109 18.59 29.38 0.38
N PHE A 110 17.91 28.25 0.23
CA PHE A 110 18.50 26.94 0.49
C PHE A 110 19.49 26.59 -0.62
N ALA A 111 20.71 26.21 -0.25
CA ALA A 111 21.68 25.66 -1.19
C ALA A 111 21.52 24.14 -1.23
N THR A 112 21.24 23.57 -2.40
CA THR A 112 21.18 22.11 -2.59
C THR A 112 22.50 21.49 -2.12
N ILE A 113 22.42 20.52 -1.21
CA ILE A 113 23.57 20.08 -0.41
C ILE A 113 24.29 18.88 -1.05
N ILE A 114 23.64 18.13 -1.95
CA ILE A 114 24.10 16.79 -2.34
C ILE A 114 23.87 16.53 -3.84
N ASP A 115 24.79 15.77 -4.44
CA ASP A 115 24.59 15.15 -5.75
C ASP A 115 23.40 14.19 -5.70
N THR A 116 22.46 14.36 -6.61
CA THR A 116 21.24 13.54 -6.66
C THR A 116 21.34 12.40 -7.68
N SER A 117 22.53 12.13 -8.22
CA SER A 117 22.73 11.06 -9.18
C SER A 117 22.47 9.70 -8.55
N PHE A 118 21.33 9.09 -8.88
CA PHE A 118 21.00 7.73 -8.49
C PHE A 118 21.47 6.74 -9.55
N GLN A 119 22.31 5.77 -9.16
CA GLN A 119 22.68 4.66 -10.04
C GLN A 119 21.80 3.46 -9.72
N ASN A 120 20.74 3.30 -10.51
CA ASN A 120 19.90 2.12 -10.42
C ASN A 120 20.72 0.88 -10.82
N HIS A 121 20.79 -0.12 -9.95
CA HIS A 121 21.48 -1.37 -10.30
C HIS A 121 20.77 -2.01 -11.50
N LEU A 122 21.54 -2.50 -12.48
CA LEU A 122 21.01 -3.15 -13.66
C LEU A 122 20.17 -4.36 -13.25
N ILE A 123 18.85 -4.25 -13.44
CA ILE A 123 17.93 -5.37 -13.30
C ILE A 123 18.03 -6.16 -14.60
N TYR A 124 18.47 -7.42 -14.51
CA TYR A 124 18.58 -8.31 -15.66
C TYR A 124 17.26 -8.35 -16.46
N ASP A 125 17.35 -8.29 -17.79
CA ASP A 125 16.20 -8.46 -18.70
C ASP A 125 15.53 -9.80 -18.42
N ARG A 126 14.44 -9.77 -17.66
CA ARG A 126 13.62 -10.93 -17.34
C ARG A 126 12.38 -10.90 -18.20
N HIS A 127 12.13 -11.98 -18.93
CA HIS A 127 10.85 -12.13 -19.63
C HIS A 127 9.72 -12.30 -18.58
N PRO A 128 8.53 -11.72 -18.81
CA PRO A 128 7.42 -11.87 -17.88
C PRO A 128 7.08 -13.33 -17.62
N MET A 129 6.99 -13.70 -16.34
CA MET A 129 6.54 -15.03 -15.92
C MET A 129 5.01 -15.10 -15.89
N SER A 130 4.47 -16.29 -15.62
CA SER A 130 3.04 -16.44 -15.38
C SER A 130 2.60 -15.70 -14.11
N PRO A 131 1.34 -15.24 -14.00
CA PRO A 131 0.85 -14.55 -12.81
C PRO A 131 1.07 -15.32 -11.50
N TYR A 132 0.90 -16.64 -11.54
CA TYR A 132 1.08 -17.49 -10.37
C TYR A 132 2.56 -17.57 -9.92
N GLU A 133 3.51 -17.54 -10.85
CA GLU A 133 4.94 -17.52 -10.53
C GLU A 133 5.39 -16.20 -9.86
N TYR A 134 4.78 -15.07 -10.22
CA TYR A 134 4.96 -13.83 -9.45
C TYR A 134 4.33 -13.93 -8.06
N PHE A 135 3.14 -14.54 -7.93
CA PHE A 135 2.46 -14.69 -6.65
C PHE A 135 3.23 -15.57 -5.66
N LYS A 136 3.79 -16.71 -6.12
CA LYS A 136 4.58 -17.63 -5.30
C LYS A 136 5.82 -17.00 -4.68
N GLN A 137 6.35 -15.93 -5.26
CA GLN A 137 7.49 -15.22 -4.69
C GLN A 137 7.12 -14.43 -3.42
N PHE A 138 5.85 -14.03 -3.27
CA PHE A 138 5.35 -13.37 -2.05
C PHE A 138 4.72 -14.36 -1.08
N VAL A 139 4.05 -15.39 -1.60
CA VAL A 139 3.34 -16.42 -0.82
C VAL A 139 3.96 -17.77 -1.15
N LEU A 140 4.92 -18.19 -0.33
CA LEU A 140 5.64 -19.45 -0.49
C LEU A 140 4.73 -20.66 -0.23
N GLU A 141 5.05 -21.79 -0.86
CA GLU A 141 4.29 -23.04 -0.68
C GLU A 141 4.27 -23.52 0.77
N SER A 142 5.39 -23.36 1.47
CA SER A 142 5.54 -23.68 2.89
C SER A 142 4.60 -22.87 3.80
N LEU A 143 4.08 -21.73 3.32
CA LEU A 143 3.10 -20.96 4.08
C LEU A 143 1.74 -21.66 4.09
N PHE A 144 1.33 -22.29 2.96
CA PHE A 144 0.13 -23.13 2.94
C PHE A 144 0.31 -24.37 3.83
N ASP A 145 1.53 -24.89 3.90
CA ASP A 145 1.87 -25.98 4.81
C ASP A 145 1.68 -25.57 6.28
N LEU A 146 2.27 -24.44 6.66
CA LEU A 146 2.10 -23.87 7.99
C LEU A 146 0.63 -23.60 8.34
N MET A 147 -0.16 -23.12 7.37
CA MET A 147 -1.58 -22.84 7.55
C MET A 147 -2.40 -24.11 7.78
N PHE A 148 -2.14 -25.19 7.03
CA PHE A 148 -2.88 -26.44 7.25
C PHE A 148 -2.52 -27.05 8.60
N ASP A 149 -1.23 -27.08 8.96
CA ASP A 149 -0.76 -27.63 10.24
C ASP A 149 -1.39 -26.87 11.41
N SER A 150 -1.27 -25.54 11.39
CA SER A 150 -1.84 -24.68 12.42
C SER A 150 -3.35 -24.80 12.54
N THR A 151 -4.05 -24.93 11.42
CA THR A 151 -5.52 -25.10 11.37
C THR A 151 -5.95 -26.44 11.95
N ASN A 152 -5.30 -27.55 11.61
CA ASN A 152 -5.60 -28.87 12.14
C ASN A 152 -5.30 -28.96 13.63
N ILE A 153 -4.16 -28.42 14.07
CA ILE A 153 -3.77 -28.37 15.49
C ILE A 153 -4.84 -27.61 16.29
N TYR A 154 -5.31 -26.46 15.79
CA TYR A 154 -6.37 -25.71 16.44
C TYR A 154 -7.70 -26.49 16.49
N ALA A 155 -8.09 -27.17 15.42
CA ALA A 155 -9.32 -27.96 15.38
C ALA A 155 -9.31 -29.08 16.44
N MET A 156 -8.15 -29.72 16.65
CA MET A 156 -7.95 -30.70 17.74
C MET A 156 -8.08 -30.06 19.12
N GLN A 157 -7.42 -28.92 19.33
CA GLN A 157 -7.39 -28.23 20.63
C GLN A 157 -8.74 -27.63 21.02
N SER A 158 -9.50 -27.12 20.05
CA SER A 158 -10.82 -26.51 20.25
C SER A 158 -11.90 -27.51 20.62
N GLY A 159 -11.62 -28.82 20.53
CA GLY A 159 -12.58 -29.88 20.82
C GLY A 159 -13.71 -29.98 19.79
N THR A 160 -13.45 -29.55 18.55
CA THR A 160 -14.46 -29.60 17.47
C THR A 160 -14.81 -31.06 17.15
N LEU A 161 -16.00 -31.49 17.54
CA LEU A 161 -16.45 -32.87 17.35
C LEU A 161 -16.63 -33.20 15.86
N GLY A 162 -16.05 -34.32 15.43
CA GLY A 162 -16.21 -34.83 14.06
C GLY A 162 -15.51 -34.00 12.98
N PHE A 163 -14.53 -33.16 13.34
CA PHE A 163 -13.78 -32.39 12.35
C PHE A 163 -12.97 -33.34 11.44
N LYS A 164 -12.94 -33.03 10.15
CA LYS A 164 -12.07 -33.71 9.18
C LYS A 164 -10.80 -32.86 9.03
N PRO A 165 -9.60 -33.45 9.16
CA PRO A 165 -8.37 -32.71 8.92
C PRO A 165 -8.36 -32.12 7.51
N THR A 166 -7.92 -30.86 7.41
CA THR A 166 -7.69 -30.18 6.12
C THR A 166 -6.30 -30.52 5.60
N SER A 167 -6.10 -30.37 4.30
CA SER A 167 -4.81 -30.49 3.61
C SER A 167 -4.29 -29.13 3.14
N SER A 168 -2.99 -29.06 2.84
CA SER A 168 -2.35 -27.90 2.19
C SER A 168 -3.10 -27.50 0.90
N GLY A 169 -3.51 -28.48 0.08
CA GLY A 169 -4.29 -28.23 -1.13
C GLY A 169 -5.69 -27.66 -0.89
N GLU A 170 -6.37 -28.07 0.17
CA GLU A 170 -7.66 -27.49 0.55
C GLU A 170 -7.52 -26.04 1.05
N ILE A 171 -6.45 -25.73 1.80
CA ILE A 171 -6.14 -24.35 2.19
C ILE A 171 -5.84 -23.49 0.96
N ARG A 172 -5.01 -23.98 0.04
CA ARG A 172 -4.70 -23.29 -1.22
C ARG A 172 -5.96 -23.02 -2.04
N THR A 173 -6.81 -24.03 -2.17
CA THR A 173 -8.12 -23.92 -2.84
C THR A 173 -9.00 -22.89 -2.14
N LEU A 174 -9.06 -22.88 -0.81
CA LEU A 174 -9.82 -21.91 -0.03
C LEU A 174 -9.35 -20.47 -0.32
N ILE A 175 -8.03 -20.24 -0.35
CA ILE A 175 -7.46 -18.93 -0.69
C ILE A 175 -7.76 -18.55 -2.15
N GLY A 176 -7.63 -19.49 -3.09
CA GLY A 176 -7.99 -19.27 -4.49
C GLY A 176 -9.46 -18.88 -4.67
N LEU A 177 -10.37 -19.58 -3.98
CA LEU A 177 -11.79 -19.21 -3.93
C LEU A 177 -11.98 -17.82 -3.33
N HIS A 178 -11.27 -17.48 -2.25
CA HIS A 178 -11.32 -16.14 -1.64
C HIS A 178 -10.89 -15.05 -2.62
N LEU A 179 -9.78 -15.21 -3.31
CA LEU A 179 -9.37 -14.28 -4.36
C LEU A 179 -10.42 -14.18 -5.48
N ALA A 180 -11.03 -15.31 -5.86
CA ALA A 180 -12.08 -15.31 -6.87
C ALA A 180 -13.35 -14.54 -6.44
N MET A 181 -13.73 -14.63 -5.16
CA MET A 181 -14.84 -13.86 -4.60
C MET A 181 -14.59 -12.36 -4.60
N GLY A 182 -13.33 -11.92 -4.42
CA GLY A 182 -12.98 -10.50 -4.48
C GLY A 182 -13.27 -9.87 -5.85
N VAL A 183 -13.24 -10.70 -6.91
CA VAL A 183 -13.60 -10.33 -8.27
C VAL A 183 -15.10 -10.53 -8.54
N MET A 184 -15.64 -11.71 -8.24
CA MET A 184 -17.05 -12.04 -8.48
C MET A 184 -17.84 -11.86 -7.18
N LYS A 185 -18.37 -10.64 -6.94
CA LYS A 185 -19.16 -10.34 -5.74
C LYS A 185 -20.60 -10.86 -5.83
N MET A 186 -20.98 -11.75 -4.91
CA MET A 186 -22.31 -12.32 -4.76
C MET A 186 -23.01 -11.66 -3.57
N PRO A 187 -24.36 -11.58 -3.58
CA PRO A 187 -25.10 -10.81 -2.58
C PRO A 187 -24.97 -11.28 -1.13
N ARG A 188 -24.55 -12.53 -0.87
CA ARG A 188 -24.46 -13.08 0.50
C ARG A 188 -23.22 -13.97 0.67
N VAL A 189 -22.47 -13.76 1.75
CA VAL A 189 -21.30 -14.57 2.13
C VAL A 189 -21.65 -16.06 2.28
N SER A 190 -22.86 -16.37 2.77
CA SER A 190 -23.35 -17.75 2.90
C SER A 190 -23.49 -18.48 1.58
N MET A 191 -23.50 -17.76 0.44
CA MET A 191 -23.46 -18.36 -0.89
C MET A 191 -22.05 -18.85 -1.27
N TYR A 192 -21.05 -18.62 -0.42
CA TYR A 192 -19.64 -18.98 -0.65
C TYR A 192 -19.00 -19.88 0.42
N TRP A 193 -19.76 -20.47 1.37
CA TRP A 193 -19.38 -21.58 2.27
C TRP A 193 -18.79 -21.29 3.69
N GLU A 194 -18.68 -22.38 4.48
CA GLU A 194 -18.54 -22.50 5.96
C GLU A 194 -17.09 -22.62 6.50
N LEU A 195 -16.06 -22.78 5.66
CA LEU A 195 -14.65 -23.06 6.07
C LEU A 195 -13.94 -21.90 6.82
N ARG A 196 -14.60 -20.76 6.91
CA ARG A 196 -14.06 -19.50 7.43
C ARG A 196 -13.76 -19.53 8.94
N SER A 197 -14.54 -20.26 9.72
CA SER A 197 -14.50 -20.17 11.19
C SER A 197 -13.27 -20.82 11.83
N HIS A 198 -12.49 -21.59 11.07
CA HIS A 198 -11.40 -22.41 11.60
C HIS A 198 -10.03 -22.12 10.96
N LEU A 199 -9.89 -21.11 10.10
CA LEU A 199 -8.62 -20.78 9.44
C LEU A 199 -7.59 -20.18 10.42
N HIS A 200 -6.44 -20.83 10.59
CA HIS A 200 -5.34 -20.35 11.46
C HIS A 200 -4.00 -20.35 10.72
N LEU A 201 -3.18 -19.31 10.92
CA LEU A 201 -1.82 -19.24 10.36
C LEU A 201 -0.73 -19.72 11.35
N VAL A 202 -1.01 -19.72 12.65
CA VAL A 202 -0.03 -20.05 13.71
C VAL A 202 -0.69 -20.89 14.79
N ASN A 203 0.04 -21.82 15.37
CA ASN A 203 -0.37 -22.58 16.56
C ASN A 203 -0.44 -21.65 17.79
N ASN A 204 -1.64 -21.47 18.34
CA ASN A 204 -1.85 -20.58 19.50
C ASN A 204 -1.10 -21.05 20.77
N LEU A 205 -0.78 -22.34 20.89
CA LEU A 205 -0.06 -22.89 22.06
C LEU A 205 1.45 -22.66 22.00
N GLU A 206 1.99 -22.34 20.82
CA GLU A 206 3.43 -22.10 20.63
C GLU A 206 3.79 -20.63 20.78
N ARG A 207 2.82 -19.76 21.09
CA ARG A 207 3.08 -18.35 21.39
C ARG A 207 4.01 -18.25 22.62
N PRO A 208 5.22 -17.68 22.49
CA PRO A 208 6.09 -17.48 23.64
C PRO A 208 5.41 -16.57 24.67
N ALA A 209 5.51 -16.90 25.96
CA ALA A 209 4.86 -16.15 27.04
C ALA A 209 5.30 -14.68 27.10
N GLU A 210 6.55 -14.41 26.72
CA GLU A 210 7.17 -13.08 26.65
C GLU A 210 6.72 -12.27 25.40
N ASN A 211 6.06 -12.92 24.43
CA ASN A 211 5.72 -12.28 23.17
C ASN A 211 4.48 -11.38 23.32
N ASN A 212 4.73 -10.07 23.40
CA ASN A 212 3.73 -9.02 23.48
C ASN A 212 3.21 -8.52 22.13
N ASP A 213 3.61 -9.13 21.01
CA ASP A 213 3.14 -8.76 19.68
C ASP A 213 1.65 -9.08 19.52
N VAL A 214 0.86 -8.04 19.23
CA VAL A 214 -0.58 -8.13 19.01
C VAL A 214 -0.89 -8.77 17.64
N PHE A 215 0.07 -8.72 16.71
CA PHE A 215 -0.06 -9.26 15.35
C PHE A 215 0.57 -10.65 15.16
N TYR A 216 1.10 -11.28 16.22
CA TYR A 216 1.78 -12.59 16.18
C TYR A 216 1.11 -13.63 15.26
N LYS A 217 -0.23 -13.70 15.27
CA LYS A 217 -1.02 -14.63 14.47
C LYS A 217 -0.94 -14.42 12.95
N VAL A 218 -0.47 -13.26 12.48
CA VAL A 218 -0.32 -12.95 11.06
C VAL A 218 1.11 -12.65 10.64
N CYS A 219 2.04 -12.58 11.60
CA CYS A 219 3.44 -12.26 11.35
C CYS A 219 4.08 -13.14 10.28
N PRO A 220 3.93 -14.49 10.26
CA PRO A 220 4.57 -15.30 9.22
C PRO A 220 4.20 -14.90 7.78
N LEU A 221 2.95 -14.49 7.56
CA LEU A 221 2.46 -14.06 6.25
C LEU A 221 3.01 -12.67 5.89
N TYR A 222 2.96 -11.70 6.81
CA TYR A 222 3.50 -10.35 6.56
C TYR A 222 5.03 -10.33 6.48
N ASP A 223 5.72 -11.16 7.26
CA ASP A 223 7.17 -11.34 7.22
C ASP A 223 7.60 -11.97 5.89
N ALA A 224 6.81 -12.92 5.35
CA ALA A 224 7.06 -13.46 4.02
C ALA A 224 6.97 -12.40 2.93
N MET A 225 5.91 -11.59 2.96
CA MET A 225 5.74 -10.47 2.03
C MET A 225 6.86 -9.44 2.18
N ARG A 226 7.19 -9.05 3.42
CA ARG A 226 8.24 -8.08 3.72
C ARG A 226 9.59 -8.58 3.23
N ARG A 227 9.94 -9.84 3.49
CA ARG A 227 11.20 -10.44 3.01
C ARG A 227 11.30 -10.35 1.49
N ARG A 228 10.24 -10.71 0.77
CA ARG A 228 10.21 -10.57 -0.69
C ARG A 228 10.36 -9.12 -1.13
N CYS A 229 9.65 -8.17 -0.50
CA CYS A 229 9.79 -6.74 -0.80
C CYS A 229 11.23 -6.24 -0.61
N LEU A 230 11.95 -6.74 0.40
CA LEU A 230 13.34 -6.36 0.68
C LEU A 230 14.36 -6.93 -0.33
N GLU A 231 14.02 -8.01 -1.04
CA GLU A 231 14.83 -8.55 -2.14
C GLU A 231 14.65 -7.76 -3.44
N LEU A 232 13.58 -6.96 -3.55
CA LEU A 232 13.31 -6.17 -4.75
C LEU A 232 14.26 -4.96 -4.79
N PRO A 233 14.71 -4.58 -6.00
CA PRO A 233 15.51 -3.37 -6.16
C PRO A 233 14.69 -2.14 -5.73
N LEU A 234 15.30 -1.29 -4.92
CA LEU A 234 14.72 -0.02 -4.49
C LEU A 234 14.79 1.00 -5.62
N GLU A 235 13.73 1.78 -5.78
CA GLU A 235 13.67 2.91 -6.71
C GLU A 235 14.26 4.18 -6.07
N GLU A 236 14.57 5.18 -6.89
CA GLU A 236 15.13 6.45 -6.42
C GLU A 236 14.15 7.21 -5.50
N ASN A 237 12.90 7.32 -5.93
CA ASN A 237 11.84 8.04 -5.24
C ASN A 237 10.91 7.06 -4.53
N LEU A 238 10.81 7.17 -3.21
CA LEU A 238 10.02 6.29 -2.36
C LEU A 238 9.03 7.12 -1.54
N CYS A 239 7.76 6.75 -1.55
CA CYS A 239 6.75 7.36 -0.69
C CYS A 239 6.41 6.47 0.50
N VAL A 240 6.14 7.10 1.64
CA VAL A 240 5.70 6.45 2.88
C VAL A 240 4.39 7.07 3.32
N ASP A 241 3.39 6.20 3.49
CA ASP A 241 2.05 6.57 3.90
C ASP A 241 1.36 5.40 4.63
N GLU A 242 0.21 5.67 5.24
CA GLU A 242 -0.61 4.66 5.88
C GLU A 242 -1.46 3.83 4.90
N GLN A 243 -1.64 2.55 5.22
CA GLN A 243 -2.70 1.73 4.64
C GLN A 243 -3.70 1.32 5.72
N MET A 244 -4.98 1.52 5.42
CA MET A 244 -6.07 1.17 6.35
C MET A 244 -6.69 -0.18 6.00
N VAL A 245 -6.76 -1.09 6.97
CA VAL A 245 -7.49 -2.37 6.85
C VAL A 245 -8.84 -2.24 7.56
N PRO A 246 -9.98 -2.28 6.85
CA PRO A 246 -11.29 -2.08 7.48
C PRO A 246 -11.65 -3.18 8.48
N PHE A 247 -11.86 -2.81 9.75
CA PHE A 247 -12.28 -3.72 10.83
C PHE A 247 -13.19 -3.00 11.83
N HIS A 248 -14.32 -3.61 12.17
CA HIS A 248 -15.32 -3.01 13.08
C HIS A 248 -15.20 -3.52 14.54
N GLY A 249 -14.23 -4.37 14.87
CA GLY A 249 -13.99 -4.85 16.23
C GLY A 249 -13.07 -3.93 17.06
N SER A 250 -12.78 -4.33 18.29
CA SER A 250 -11.82 -3.64 19.16
C SER A 250 -10.41 -4.19 18.98
N LEU A 251 -9.44 -3.32 18.77
CA LEU A 251 -8.02 -3.67 18.77
C LEU A 251 -7.25 -2.56 19.50
N SER A 252 -6.37 -2.94 20.44
CA SER A 252 -5.48 -2.03 21.14
C SER A 252 -4.11 -2.06 20.45
N VAL A 253 -3.82 -1.10 19.58
CA VAL A 253 -2.52 -1.03 18.88
C VAL A 253 -1.93 0.37 19.00
N LYS A 254 -0.67 0.42 19.45
CA LYS A 254 0.28 1.48 19.18
C LYS A 254 1.59 0.77 18.79
N GLN A 255 2.11 1.00 17.60
CA GLN A 255 3.34 0.36 17.13
C GLN A 255 4.40 1.41 16.84
N TYR A 256 5.60 1.17 17.36
CA TYR A 256 6.81 1.94 17.10
C TYR A 256 7.71 1.13 16.16
N VAL A 257 8.21 1.75 15.09
CA VAL A 257 9.10 1.09 14.12
C VAL A 257 10.54 1.32 14.59
N LYS A 258 11.26 0.25 14.93
CA LYS A 258 12.71 0.28 15.19
C LYS A 258 13.47 -0.11 13.91
N GLY A 259 14.46 0.70 13.53
CA GLY A 259 15.62 0.26 12.74
C GLY A 259 15.36 -0.13 11.28
N ALA A 260 14.91 0.81 10.45
CA ALA A 260 15.08 0.67 9.00
C ALA A 260 16.51 1.07 8.61
N THR A 261 17.27 0.14 8.04
CA THR A 261 18.56 0.41 7.39
C THR A 261 18.30 0.66 5.90
N MET A 262 18.45 1.90 5.47
CA MET A 262 18.40 2.28 4.07
C MET A 262 19.80 2.71 3.62
N GLU A 263 20.16 2.38 2.38
CA GLU A 263 21.40 2.81 1.77
C GLU A 263 21.37 4.32 1.47
N ALA A 264 22.54 4.93 1.29
CA ALA A 264 22.65 6.33 0.91
C ALA A 264 22.01 6.56 -0.48
N ASP A 265 21.59 7.79 -0.76
CA ASP A 265 21.16 8.29 -2.08
C ASP A 265 19.68 8.05 -2.50
N HIS A 266 18.84 7.44 -1.65
CA HIS A 266 17.38 7.38 -1.87
C HIS A 266 16.64 8.66 -1.44
N LYS A 267 15.56 9.01 -2.14
CA LYS A 267 14.64 10.14 -1.86
C LYS A 267 13.32 9.65 -1.28
N LEU A 268 13.10 9.97 0.00
CA LEU A 268 11.90 9.66 0.75
C LEU A 268 10.90 10.81 0.74
N TYR A 269 9.62 10.48 0.57
CA TYR A 269 8.52 11.42 0.58
C TYR A 269 7.46 11.00 1.61
N PHE A 270 7.02 11.95 2.44
CA PHE A 270 6.15 11.67 3.59
C PHE A 270 4.96 12.62 3.69
N ASP A 271 3.83 12.14 4.21
CA ASP A 271 2.82 13.04 4.77
C ASP A 271 3.26 13.62 6.14
N ASN A 272 2.60 14.71 6.51
CA ASN A 272 2.79 15.49 7.72
C ASN A 272 2.68 14.65 9.00
N TYR A 273 2.03 13.48 8.97
CA TYR A 273 1.96 12.58 10.10
C TYR A 273 3.35 12.11 10.55
N PHE A 274 4.21 11.75 9.59
CA PHE A 274 5.57 11.21 9.85
C PHE A 274 6.63 12.32 9.98
N MET A 275 6.37 13.51 9.45
CA MET A 275 7.37 14.57 9.35
C MET A 275 7.66 15.28 10.69
N THR A 276 8.94 15.28 11.08
CA THR A 276 9.49 16.02 12.23
C THR A 276 10.89 16.57 11.91
N TYR A 277 11.32 17.62 12.63
CA TYR A 277 12.67 18.19 12.46
C TYR A 277 13.77 17.16 12.76
N ASN A 278 13.66 16.44 13.88
CA ASN A 278 14.68 15.48 14.31
C ASN A 278 14.85 14.36 13.27
N LEU A 279 13.75 13.91 12.66
CA LEU A 279 13.81 12.91 11.61
C LEU A 279 14.60 13.38 10.39
N LEU A 280 14.38 14.63 9.92
CA LEU A 280 15.14 15.20 8.81
C LEU A 280 16.63 15.38 9.14
N GLU A 281 16.96 15.74 10.38
CA GLU A 281 18.33 15.86 10.84
C GLU A 281 19.04 14.49 10.81
N LEU A 282 18.37 13.44 11.32
CA LEU A 282 18.87 12.07 11.28
C LEU A 282 19.06 11.57 9.85
N PHE A 283 18.10 11.85 8.95
CA PHE A 283 18.23 11.48 7.54
C PHE A 283 19.38 12.22 6.86
N ALA A 284 19.59 13.50 7.18
CA ALA A 284 20.70 14.26 6.64
C ALA A 284 22.07 13.79 7.15
N GLU A 285 22.14 13.20 8.36
CA GLU A 285 23.35 12.51 8.85
C GLU A 285 23.60 11.20 8.13
N LYS A 286 22.53 10.45 7.83
CA LYS A 286 22.59 9.18 7.10
C LYS A 286 22.68 9.32 5.57
N LYS A 287 22.77 10.55 5.04
CA LYS A 287 22.73 10.84 3.59
C LYS A 287 21.49 10.28 2.89
N ILE A 288 20.37 10.26 3.61
CA ILE A 288 19.05 9.91 3.08
C ILE A 288 18.34 11.22 2.75
N HIS A 289 17.85 11.33 1.53
CA HIS A 289 17.09 12.49 1.07
C HIS A 289 15.64 12.33 1.53
N ALA A 290 15.05 13.37 2.11
CA ALA A 290 13.73 13.32 2.71
C ALA A 290 12.98 14.64 2.51
N THR A 291 11.74 14.55 2.04
CA THR A 291 10.85 15.68 1.77
C THR A 291 9.43 15.33 2.21
N GLY A 292 8.67 16.28 2.74
CA GLY A 292 7.28 16.03 3.08
C GLY A 292 6.51 17.27 3.49
N THR A 293 5.20 17.13 3.61
CA THR A 293 4.36 18.18 4.20
C THR A 293 4.67 18.30 5.70
N ALA A 294 4.56 19.50 6.26
CA ALA A 294 5.06 19.78 7.60
C ALA A 294 4.04 20.52 8.47
N ARG A 295 3.85 20.05 9.70
CA ARG A 295 3.17 20.80 10.75
C ARG A 295 4.17 21.74 11.44
N VAL A 296 4.00 23.04 11.26
CA VAL A 296 4.91 24.10 11.75
C VAL A 296 5.29 23.93 13.24
N CYS A 297 4.36 23.50 14.09
CA CYS A 297 4.58 23.30 15.52
C CYS A 297 5.66 22.25 15.86
N ARG A 298 5.94 21.32 14.94
CA ARG A 298 6.96 20.27 15.05
C ARG A 298 8.38 20.74 14.68
N PHE A 299 8.52 21.98 14.20
CA PHE A 299 9.77 22.54 13.67
C PHE A 299 10.28 23.76 14.46
N ALA A 300 9.94 23.83 15.74
CA ALA A 300 10.40 24.91 16.64
C ALA A 300 10.00 26.33 16.19
N ASN A 301 8.78 26.49 15.64
CA ASN A 301 8.20 27.79 15.29
C ASN A 301 9.12 28.64 14.37
N PRO A 302 9.43 28.15 13.17
CA PRO A 302 10.19 28.89 12.17
C PRO A 302 9.50 30.24 11.84
N PRO A 303 10.27 31.27 11.43
CA PRO A 303 9.77 32.60 11.13
C PRO A 303 9.02 32.68 9.78
N LEU A 304 8.24 31.68 9.42
CA LEU A 304 7.45 31.68 8.18
C LEU A 304 6.35 32.74 8.23
N GLN A 305 6.05 33.34 7.08
CA GLN A 305 4.95 34.29 6.91
C GLN A 305 3.62 33.67 7.34
N SER A 306 2.80 34.44 8.05
CA SER A 306 1.48 33.98 8.50
C SER A 306 0.54 33.70 7.33
N ASP A 307 -0.46 32.83 7.50
CA ASP A 307 -1.46 32.54 6.46
C ASP A 307 -2.22 33.78 6.01
N LYS A 308 -2.43 34.75 6.92
CA LYS A 308 -3.08 36.04 6.60
C LYS A 308 -2.25 36.89 5.65
N VAL A 309 -0.93 36.80 5.71
CA VAL A 309 -0.02 37.52 4.81
C VAL A 309 0.03 36.79 3.48
N MET A 310 0.28 35.47 3.50
CA MET A 310 0.33 34.63 2.30
C MET A 310 -0.96 34.73 1.47
N ALA A 311 -2.13 34.77 2.11
CA ALA A 311 -3.42 34.89 1.41
C ALA A 311 -3.67 36.23 0.71
N LYS A 312 -2.88 37.26 1.00
CA LYS A 312 -2.91 38.55 0.29
C LYS A 312 -1.93 38.59 -0.88
N MET A 313 -0.98 37.66 -0.93
CA MET A 313 -0.02 37.55 -2.01
C MET A 313 -0.65 36.81 -3.21
N PRO A 314 -0.08 36.95 -4.43
CA PRO A 314 -0.58 36.20 -5.57
C PRO A 314 -0.45 34.69 -5.35
N ARG A 315 -1.37 33.91 -5.92
CA ARG A 315 -1.26 32.43 -5.95
C ARG A 315 0.09 32.05 -6.57
N GLY A 316 0.76 31.08 -5.97
CA GLY A 316 2.10 30.64 -6.33
C GLY A 316 3.21 31.29 -5.49
N SER A 317 2.89 32.24 -4.61
CA SER A 317 3.88 32.87 -3.74
C SER A 317 4.48 31.87 -2.76
N CYS A 318 5.78 32.00 -2.50
CA CYS A 318 6.52 31.18 -1.56
C CYS A 318 7.26 32.01 -0.51
N ASP A 319 7.47 31.42 0.66
CA ASP A 319 8.33 31.93 1.71
C ASP A 319 9.22 30.80 2.23
N GLU A 320 10.52 31.07 2.35
CA GLU A 320 11.54 30.06 2.66
C GLU A 320 12.28 30.42 3.94
N ALA A 321 12.47 29.41 4.80
CA ALA A 321 13.27 29.50 6.02
C ALA A 321 14.22 28.30 6.09
N VAL A 322 15.50 28.56 6.35
CA VAL A 322 16.56 27.56 6.41
C VAL A 322 17.15 27.50 7.80
N ARG A 323 17.53 26.31 8.25
CA ARG A 323 18.23 26.10 9.52
C ARG A 323 19.58 26.83 9.55
N SER A 324 19.84 27.54 10.65
CA SER A 324 21.06 28.31 10.89
C SER A 324 21.92 27.69 11.99
N CYS A 325 23.15 27.25 11.74
CA CYS A 325 24.12 27.03 12.82
C CYS A 325 24.83 28.34 13.18
N ASP A 326 25.30 28.42 14.42
CA ASP A 326 26.45 29.26 14.74
C ASP A 326 27.71 28.44 14.36
N GLU A 327 28.71 29.10 13.76
CA GLU A 327 29.81 28.54 12.93
C GLU A 327 30.82 27.59 13.63
N ALA A 328 30.40 26.64 14.48
CA ALA A 328 31.34 25.73 15.16
C ALA A 328 30.91 24.26 15.29
N VAL A 329 29.71 23.87 14.83
CA VAL A 329 29.29 22.44 14.79
C VAL A 329 28.70 22.15 13.42
N SER A 330 29.37 21.29 12.65
CA SER A 330 29.24 21.07 11.19
C SER A 330 27.90 20.48 10.66
N ARG A 331 26.75 20.91 11.20
CA ARG A 331 25.40 20.52 10.74
C ARG A 331 24.73 21.58 9.86
N ASP A 332 25.51 22.45 9.23
CA ASP A 332 25.03 23.65 8.54
C ASP A 332 23.98 23.39 7.46
N GLY A 333 22.91 24.18 7.50
CA GLY A 333 22.00 24.37 6.37
C GLY A 333 21.21 23.14 5.93
N LYS A 334 21.25 22.01 6.65
CA LYS A 334 20.71 20.72 6.18
C LYS A 334 19.19 20.60 6.07
N VAL A 335 18.43 21.55 6.62
CA VAL A 335 16.96 21.49 6.62
C VAL A 335 16.38 22.83 6.18
N THR A 336 15.43 22.78 5.25
CA THR A 336 14.64 23.92 4.78
C THR A 336 13.16 23.70 5.01
N LEU A 337 12.44 24.80 5.20
CA LEU A 337 11.01 24.88 5.18
C LEU A 337 10.57 25.87 4.11
N VAL A 338 9.66 25.42 3.24
CA VAL A 338 9.07 26.23 2.19
C VAL A 338 7.57 26.29 2.41
N LYS A 339 7.05 27.49 2.66
CA LYS A 339 5.62 27.75 2.68
C LYS A 339 5.19 28.22 1.30
N TRP A 340 4.33 27.46 0.65
CA TRP A 340 3.79 27.78 -0.67
C TRP A 340 2.29 28.07 -0.58
N PHE A 341 1.84 29.17 -1.18
CA PHE A 341 0.45 29.57 -1.18
C PHE A 341 -0.19 29.32 -2.53
N ASP A 342 -1.17 28.42 -2.57
CA ASP A 342 -2.07 28.25 -3.71
C ASP A 342 -3.49 28.70 -3.34
N SER A 343 -4.46 27.78 -3.22
CA SER A 343 -5.78 28.09 -2.66
C SER A 343 -5.74 28.22 -1.13
N ARG A 344 -4.77 27.53 -0.52
CA ARG A 344 -4.40 27.57 0.90
C ARG A 344 -2.88 27.43 1.00
N SER A 345 -2.31 27.83 2.12
CA SER A 345 -0.90 27.61 2.38
C SER A 345 -0.62 26.13 2.65
N VAL A 346 0.45 25.63 2.07
CA VAL A 346 1.07 24.34 2.42
C VAL A 346 2.50 24.62 2.87
N VAL A 347 2.97 23.91 3.89
CA VAL A 347 4.36 24.00 4.34
C VAL A 347 5.03 22.68 4.03
N MET A 348 6.13 22.75 3.29
CA MET A 348 7.02 21.63 2.97
C MET A 348 8.26 21.70 3.85
N ALA A 349 8.74 20.56 4.33
CA ALA A 349 10.05 20.41 4.93
C ALA A 349 10.91 19.48 4.09
N SER A 350 12.17 19.82 3.90
CA SER A 350 13.10 19.02 3.10
C SER A 350 14.53 19.15 3.61
N ASN A 351 15.34 18.12 3.39
CA ASN A 351 16.80 18.18 3.49
C ASN A 351 17.50 18.14 2.11
N VAL A 352 16.73 18.25 1.02
CA VAL A 352 17.19 18.04 -0.36
C VAL A 352 17.09 19.32 -1.19
N VAL A 353 15.89 19.90 -1.23
CA VAL A 353 15.57 21.05 -2.07
C VAL A 353 14.56 21.96 -1.37
N GLY A 354 14.74 23.25 -1.58
CA GLY A 354 13.83 24.29 -1.10
C GLY A 354 12.96 24.85 -2.21
N VAL A 355 12.93 26.19 -2.34
CA VAL A 355 12.20 26.84 -3.44
C VAL A 355 12.75 26.40 -4.80
N GLY A 356 14.08 26.32 -4.92
CA GLY A 356 14.78 25.76 -6.08
C GLY A 356 14.38 26.41 -7.41
N THR A 357 14.38 25.61 -8.47
CA THR A 357 13.94 26.02 -9.80
C THR A 357 12.41 25.99 -9.87
N MET A 358 11.80 27.17 -9.93
CA MET A 358 10.35 27.32 -10.03
C MET A 358 9.84 26.91 -11.41
N ASP A 359 8.71 26.20 -11.44
CA ASP A 359 7.97 25.89 -12.67
C ASP A 359 6.54 26.45 -12.64
N GLU A 360 5.78 26.24 -13.71
CA GLU A 360 4.35 26.59 -13.79
C GLU A 360 3.51 25.32 -13.84
N VAL A 361 2.50 25.22 -12.97
CA VAL A 361 1.52 24.13 -12.96
C VAL A 361 0.12 24.67 -13.24
N GLN A 362 -0.69 23.93 -14.02
CA GLN A 362 -2.09 24.27 -14.24
C GLN A 362 -2.92 23.90 -13.01
N ARG A 363 -3.62 24.89 -12.43
CA ARG A 363 -4.51 24.70 -11.29
C ARG A 363 -5.88 25.28 -11.56
N TRP A 364 -6.91 24.52 -11.25
CA TRP A 364 -8.28 25.02 -11.32
C TRP A 364 -8.51 26.12 -10.29
N ASP A 365 -9.12 27.23 -10.72
CA ASP A 365 -9.60 28.28 -9.84
C ASP A 365 -11.12 28.24 -9.77
N LYS A 366 -11.66 27.83 -8.62
CA LYS A 366 -13.11 27.73 -8.41
C LYS A 366 -13.82 29.09 -8.48
N LYS A 367 -13.14 30.19 -8.18
CA LYS A 367 -13.75 31.54 -8.19
C LYS A 367 -13.87 32.08 -9.61
N GLN A 368 -12.91 31.77 -10.47
CA GLN A 368 -12.86 32.20 -11.85
C GLN A 368 -13.40 31.16 -12.84
N GLY A 369 -13.62 29.92 -12.40
CA GLY A 369 -14.11 28.82 -13.23
C GLY A 369 -13.18 28.48 -14.40
N ARG A 370 -11.87 28.62 -14.21
CA ARG A 370 -10.86 28.35 -15.25
C ARG A 370 -9.55 27.84 -14.66
N PHE A 371 -8.73 27.23 -15.51
CA PHE A 371 -7.35 26.88 -15.17
C PHE A 371 -6.46 28.13 -15.16
N LEU A 372 -5.66 28.27 -14.11
CA LEU A 372 -4.62 29.28 -13.97
C LEU A 372 -3.26 28.60 -14.03
N LYS A 373 -2.27 29.31 -14.57
CA LYS A 373 -0.87 28.95 -14.42
C LYS A 373 -0.37 29.50 -13.08
N VAL A 374 0.04 28.61 -12.20
CA VAL A 374 0.49 28.95 -10.85
C VAL A 374 1.96 28.57 -10.74
N SER A 375 2.80 29.49 -10.28
CA SER A 375 4.21 29.18 -10.05
C SER A 375 4.35 28.24 -8.85
N ARG A 376 5.13 27.17 -9.02
CA ARG A 376 5.32 26.10 -8.05
C ARG A 376 6.82 25.90 -7.76
N PRO A 377 7.21 25.82 -6.48
CA PRO A 377 8.59 25.54 -6.10
C PRO A 377 8.97 24.09 -6.34
N GLU A 378 10.26 23.87 -6.55
CA GLU A 378 10.84 22.57 -6.89
C GLU A 378 10.51 21.49 -5.85
N VAL A 379 10.55 21.83 -4.56
CA VAL A 379 10.15 20.90 -3.47
C VAL A 379 8.70 20.41 -3.59
N VAL A 380 7.78 21.27 -4.04
CA VAL A 380 6.37 20.90 -4.24
C VAL A 380 6.20 20.10 -5.52
N LYS A 381 7.00 20.37 -6.55
CA LYS A 381 7.03 19.56 -7.77
C LYS A 381 7.43 18.12 -7.44
N LEU A 382 8.62 17.93 -6.86
CA LEU A 382 9.14 16.60 -6.54
C LEU A 382 8.20 15.83 -5.61
N TYR A 383 7.62 16.50 -4.62
CA TYR A 383 6.65 15.87 -3.72
C TYR A 383 5.41 15.36 -4.46
N ASN A 384 4.81 16.16 -5.35
CA ASN A 384 3.62 15.72 -6.09
C ASN A 384 3.93 14.62 -7.11
N GLU A 385 5.13 14.60 -7.66
CA GLU A 385 5.59 13.54 -8.58
C GLU A 385 5.90 12.23 -7.84
N ALA A 386 6.27 12.30 -6.57
CA ALA A 386 6.69 11.16 -5.76
C ALA A 386 5.62 10.57 -4.82
N MET A 387 4.61 11.36 -4.47
CA MET A 387 3.52 10.93 -3.61
C MET A 387 2.37 10.33 -4.43
N GLY A 388 1.53 9.52 -3.77
CA GLY A 388 0.37 8.88 -4.38
C GLY A 388 0.58 7.41 -4.75
N GLY A 389 1.81 6.89 -4.66
CA GLY A 389 2.08 5.46 -4.83
C GLY A 389 1.30 4.60 -3.82
N VAL A 390 1.35 4.95 -2.53
CA VAL A 390 0.58 4.21 -1.51
C VAL A 390 -0.94 4.32 -1.72
N ASP A 391 -1.44 5.50 -2.12
CA ASP A 391 -2.85 5.69 -2.46
C ASP A 391 -3.30 4.83 -3.64
N LEU A 392 -2.46 4.73 -4.67
CA LEU A 392 -2.74 3.93 -5.85
C LEU A 392 -2.68 2.42 -5.53
N LEU A 393 -1.75 2.00 -4.67
CA LEU A 393 -1.74 0.64 -4.11
C LEU A 393 -3.03 0.36 -3.30
N ASN A 394 -3.45 1.30 -2.46
CA ASN A 394 -4.70 1.23 -1.70
C ASN A 394 -5.91 1.10 -2.62
N GLN A 395 -5.92 1.88 -3.71
CA GLN A 395 -6.95 1.82 -4.75
C GLN A 395 -6.99 0.45 -5.41
N PHE A 396 -5.85 -0.08 -5.86
CA PHE A 396 -5.77 -1.40 -6.52
C PHE A 396 -6.22 -2.54 -5.61
N VAL A 397 -5.79 -2.54 -4.34
CA VAL A 397 -6.27 -3.51 -3.34
C VAL A 397 -7.78 -3.37 -3.13
N SER A 398 -8.32 -2.15 -3.17
CA SER A 398 -9.74 -1.90 -2.98
C SER A 398 -10.62 -2.35 -4.16
N LEU A 399 -10.11 -2.33 -5.41
CA LEU A 399 -10.89 -2.68 -6.61
C LEU A 399 -11.48 -4.08 -6.52
N TYR A 400 -10.64 -5.05 -6.14
CA TYR A 400 -11.02 -6.47 -6.07
C TYR A 400 -10.88 -7.05 -4.66
N ARG A 401 -11.10 -6.21 -3.64
CA ARG A 401 -10.91 -6.60 -2.23
C ARG A 401 -11.71 -7.85 -1.87
N THR A 402 -11.05 -8.80 -1.21
CA THR A 402 -11.68 -10.00 -0.67
C THR A 402 -12.51 -9.64 0.58
N GLU A 403 -13.83 -9.58 0.41
CA GLU A 403 -14.74 -9.13 1.46
C GLU A 403 -15.19 -10.25 2.42
N ILE A 404 -14.61 -10.23 3.61
CA ILE A 404 -14.76 -11.30 4.60
C ILE A 404 -15.36 -10.73 5.90
N ARG A 405 -16.68 -10.79 6.10
CA ARG A 405 -17.37 -10.36 7.34
C ARG A 405 -16.94 -11.17 8.60
N SER A 406 -15.97 -10.66 9.36
CA SER A 406 -15.42 -11.32 10.56
C SER A 406 -15.60 -10.48 11.81
N ARG A 407 -15.71 -11.14 12.97
CA ARG A 407 -15.43 -10.52 14.27
C ARG A 407 -13.96 -10.64 14.67
N GLU A 408 -13.20 -11.54 14.03
CA GLU A 408 -11.76 -11.70 14.27
C GLU A 408 -10.93 -10.87 13.28
N SER A 409 -10.03 -10.03 13.81
CA SER A 409 -9.13 -9.17 13.02
C SER A 409 -8.11 -9.98 12.23
N THR A 410 -7.62 -11.10 12.79
CA THR A 410 -6.67 -12.03 12.15
C THR A 410 -7.12 -12.36 10.73
N LEU A 411 -8.38 -12.77 10.56
CA LEU A 411 -8.88 -13.20 9.27
C LEU A 411 -8.98 -12.05 8.25
N ARG A 412 -9.23 -10.81 8.70
CA ARG A 412 -9.19 -9.62 7.82
C ARG A 412 -7.77 -9.33 7.34
N MET A 413 -6.80 -9.47 8.24
CA MET A 413 -5.39 -9.26 7.95
C MET A 413 -4.84 -10.32 6.98
N ILE A 414 -5.28 -11.57 7.12
CA ILE A 414 -4.96 -12.67 6.19
C ILE A 414 -5.46 -12.33 4.78
N THR A 415 -6.74 -11.98 4.64
CA THR A 415 -7.33 -11.69 3.33
C THR A 415 -6.71 -10.46 2.67
N HIS A 416 -6.41 -9.44 3.48
CA HIS A 416 -5.73 -8.24 3.01
C HIS A 416 -4.32 -8.55 2.51
N ALA A 417 -3.56 -9.37 3.24
CA ALA A 417 -2.21 -9.76 2.83
C ALA A 417 -2.22 -10.52 1.49
N PHE A 418 -3.17 -11.44 1.26
CA PHE A 418 -3.30 -12.10 -0.04
C PHE A 418 -3.67 -11.14 -1.17
N ASP A 419 -4.59 -10.21 -0.94
CA ASP A 419 -4.93 -9.18 -1.93
C ASP A 419 -3.72 -8.29 -2.25
N LEU A 420 -2.97 -7.88 -1.23
CA LEU A 420 -1.76 -7.08 -1.35
C LEU A 420 -0.65 -7.85 -2.10
N ALA A 421 -0.48 -9.15 -1.83
CA ALA A 421 0.47 -10.00 -2.55
C ALA A 421 0.13 -10.07 -4.04
N VAL A 422 -1.15 -10.28 -4.39
CA VAL A 422 -1.60 -10.27 -5.80
C VAL A 422 -1.33 -8.94 -6.49
N VAL A 423 -1.59 -7.82 -5.82
CA VAL A 423 -1.35 -6.49 -6.41
C VAL A 423 0.16 -6.26 -6.60
N ASN A 424 1.00 -6.58 -5.62
CA ASN A 424 2.45 -6.46 -5.75
C ASN A 424 3.00 -7.35 -6.86
N SER A 425 2.52 -8.59 -6.98
CA SER A 425 2.86 -9.50 -8.08
C SER A 425 2.47 -8.93 -9.44
N TRP A 426 1.28 -8.31 -9.56
CA TRP A 426 0.84 -7.69 -10.80
C TRP A 426 1.68 -6.48 -11.18
N LEU A 427 2.11 -5.68 -10.19
CA LEU A 427 2.99 -4.54 -10.43
C LEU A 427 4.38 -4.97 -10.92
N GLU A 428 4.93 -6.06 -10.35
CA GLU A 428 6.18 -6.65 -10.84
C GLU A 428 6.02 -7.18 -12.27
N TYR A 429 4.94 -7.92 -12.55
CA TYR A 429 4.60 -8.39 -13.89
C TYR A 429 4.52 -7.23 -14.91
N ARG A 430 3.87 -6.12 -14.57
CA ARG A 430 3.77 -4.95 -15.45
C ARG A 430 5.12 -4.29 -15.72
N LEU A 431 6.00 -4.26 -14.74
CA LEU A 431 7.35 -3.72 -14.90
C LEU A 431 8.17 -4.60 -15.85
N ASP A 432 8.12 -5.91 -15.69
CA ASP A 432 8.82 -6.84 -16.58
C ASP A 432 8.20 -6.83 -17.99
N ALA A 433 6.88 -6.72 -18.11
CA ALA A 433 6.21 -6.60 -19.41
C ALA A 433 6.63 -5.31 -20.14
N LYS A 434 6.77 -4.19 -19.42
CA LYS A 434 7.27 -2.93 -19.96
C LYS A 434 8.72 -3.06 -20.43
N ARG A 435 9.59 -3.73 -19.65
CA ARG A 435 10.99 -3.99 -20.02
C ARG A 435 11.11 -4.88 -21.26
N ALA A 436 10.28 -5.90 -21.35
CA ALA A 436 10.18 -6.77 -22.52
C ALA A 436 9.50 -6.11 -23.73
N ASN A 437 9.16 -4.80 -23.66
CA ASN A 437 8.48 -4.04 -24.71
C ASN A 437 7.17 -4.68 -25.19
N LEU A 438 6.43 -5.33 -24.29
CA LEU A 438 5.10 -5.85 -24.60
C LEU A 438 4.10 -4.72 -24.77
N GLN A 439 3.20 -4.86 -25.74
CA GLN A 439 2.10 -3.92 -25.93
C GLN A 439 1.07 -4.10 -24.83
N THR A 440 0.37 -3.03 -24.43
CA THR A 440 -0.65 -3.10 -23.35
C THR A 440 -1.72 -4.15 -23.60
N LYS A 441 -2.10 -4.37 -24.86
CA LYS A 441 -3.07 -5.41 -25.28
C LYS A 441 -2.59 -6.85 -25.01
N ASP A 442 -1.27 -7.05 -24.96
CA ASP A 442 -0.63 -8.34 -24.74
C ASP A 442 -0.27 -8.53 -23.24
N THR A 443 -0.70 -7.59 -22.39
CA THR A 443 -0.51 -7.63 -20.94
C THR A 443 -1.83 -7.81 -20.21
N LEU A 444 -1.80 -8.59 -19.13
CA LEU A 444 -2.98 -8.79 -18.28
C LEU A 444 -3.26 -7.55 -17.42
N ASP A 445 -4.51 -7.09 -17.42
CA ASP A 445 -4.99 -6.15 -16.42
C ASP A 445 -5.08 -6.85 -15.03
N LEU A 446 -5.33 -6.06 -13.98
CA LEU A 446 -5.38 -6.59 -12.61
C LEU A 446 -6.50 -7.63 -12.41
N LEU A 447 -7.62 -7.49 -13.13
CA LEU A 447 -8.75 -8.42 -13.06
C LEU A 447 -8.35 -9.81 -13.55
N HIS A 448 -7.82 -9.87 -14.78
CA HIS A 448 -7.41 -11.11 -15.41
C HIS A 448 -6.20 -11.72 -14.71
N PHE A 449 -5.26 -10.90 -14.25
CA PHE A 449 -4.13 -11.35 -13.44
C PHE A 449 -4.59 -12.02 -12.15
N LYS A 450 -5.49 -11.37 -11.39
CA LYS A 450 -6.04 -11.94 -10.15
C LYS A 450 -6.85 -13.21 -10.39
N MET A 451 -7.65 -13.24 -11.46
CA MET A 451 -8.41 -14.43 -11.85
C MET A 451 -7.49 -15.60 -12.20
N ASN A 452 -6.39 -15.34 -12.92
CA ASN A 452 -5.39 -16.36 -13.25
C ASN A 452 -4.77 -16.96 -11.99
N VAL A 453 -4.32 -16.13 -11.04
CA VAL A 453 -3.80 -16.59 -9.74
C VAL A 453 -4.85 -17.41 -8.98
N ALA A 454 -6.08 -16.91 -8.90
CA ALA A 454 -7.17 -17.60 -8.22
C ALA A 454 -7.46 -18.98 -8.85
N GLN A 455 -7.50 -19.05 -10.18
CA GLN A 455 -7.71 -20.29 -10.92
C GLN A 455 -6.57 -21.28 -10.68
N CYS A 456 -5.31 -20.85 -10.71
CA CYS A 456 -4.17 -21.72 -10.42
C CYS A 456 -4.23 -22.29 -8.99
N LEU A 457 -4.60 -21.47 -7.99
CA LEU A 457 -4.73 -21.92 -6.59
C LEU A 457 -5.88 -22.91 -6.37
N VAL A 458 -7.00 -22.76 -7.10
CA VAL A 458 -8.13 -23.70 -7.07
C VAL A 458 -7.84 -24.95 -7.87
N SER A 459 -7.10 -24.79 -8.96
CA SER A 459 -6.85 -25.82 -9.96
C SER A 459 -5.53 -26.54 -9.73
N ASP A 460 -5.13 -26.82 -8.49
CA ASP A 460 -4.07 -27.81 -8.23
C ASP A 460 -4.51 -29.27 -8.55
N ALA A 461 -5.44 -29.41 -9.49
CA ALA A 461 -5.58 -30.57 -10.34
C ALA A 461 -5.03 -30.36 -11.77
N ARG A 462 -4.97 -29.12 -12.33
CA ARG A 462 -4.47 -28.78 -13.68
C ARG A 462 -4.08 -27.28 -13.84
N PRO A 463 -2.91 -26.95 -14.44
CA PRO A 463 -2.59 -25.60 -14.93
C PRO A 463 -3.62 -25.11 -15.95
N LEU A 464 -3.60 -23.82 -16.31
CA LEU A 464 -4.53 -23.29 -17.32
C LEU A 464 -4.23 -23.82 -18.73
N PRO A 465 -5.22 -23.91 -19.65
CA PRO A 465 -5.02 -24.38 -21.01
C PRO A 465 -3.89 -23.64 -21.75
N GLU A 466 -3.72 -22.34 -21.53
CA GLU A 466 -2.64 -21.58 -22.17
C GLU A 466 -1.26 -22.11 -21.76
N VAL A 467 -1.10 -22.55 -20.51
CA VAL A 467 0.14 -23.13 -20.00
C VAL A 467 0.24 -24.61 -20.40
N GLN A 468 -0.85 -25.38 -20.32
CA GLN A 468 -0.87 -26.80 -20.70
C GLN A 468 -0.52 -27.01 -22.18
N TYR A 469 -0.84 -26.03 -23.03
CA TYR A 469 -0.69 -26.11 -24.48
C TYR A 469 0.28 -25.07 -25.05
N ASP A 470 1.14 -24.46 -24.23
CA ASP A 470 2.16 -23.51 -24.72
C ASP A 470 3.29 -24.18 -25.51
N MET A 471 3.33 -25.52 -25.54
CA MET A 471 4.34 -26.33 -26.26
C MET A 471 5.79 -26.07 -25.81
N VAL A 472 6.00 -25.50 -24.61
CA VAL A 472 7.32 -25.20 -24.05
C VAL A 472 7.54 -26.04 -22.78
N ASP A 473 8.67 -26.72 -22.66
CA ASP A 473 9.15 -27.39 -21.43
C ASP A 473 8.18 -28.41 -20.76
N HIS A 474 7.27 -29.02 -21.51
CA HIS A 474 6.44 -30.12 -21.00
C HIS A 474 7.15 -31.47 -21.13
N MET A 475 8.01 -31.80 -20.17
CA MET A 475 8.74 -33.07 -20.16
C MET A 475 8.05 -34.12 -19.24
N PRO A 476 7.87 -35.37 -19.69
CA PRO A 476 7.35 -36.43 -18.83
C PRO A 476 8.42 -36.91 -17.84
N ASN A 477 8.01 -37.10 -16.59
CA ASN A 477 8.81 -37.64 -15.50
C ASN A 477 8.00 -38.67 -14.71
N TYR A 478 8.61 -39.38 -13.76
CA TYR A 478 7.97 -40.44 -12.99
C TYR A 478 8.10 -40.20 -11.49
N ASP A 479 7.00 -40.35 -10.76
CA ASP A 479 7.05 -40.29 -9.30
C ASP A 479 7.49 -41.63 -8.67
N GLU A 480 8.06 -41.56 -7.47
CA GLU A 480 8.48 -42.73 -6.69
C GLU A 480 7.40 -43.19 -5.69
N LYS A 481 6.13 -42.82 -5.91
CA LYS A 481 5.06 -43.19 -4.99
C LYS A 481 4.83 -44.71 -5.03
N THR A 482 4.45 -45.29 -3.90
CA THR A 482 4.08 -46.71 -3.82
C THR A 482 2.81 -47.05 -4.59
N GLU A 483 1.88 -46.09 -4.74
CA GLU A 483 0.66 -46.26 -5.52
C GLU A 483 0.57 -45.24 -6.66
N ALA A 484 0.11 -45.71 -7.83
CA ALA A 484 -0.11 -44.88 -9.00
C ALA A 484 -1.24 -43.85 -8.78
N THR A 485 -1.01 -42.62 -9.24
CA THR A 485 -1.97 -41.52 -9.14
C THR A 485 -2.98 -41.60 -10.29
N LYS A 486 -4.21 -41.10 -10.13
CA LYS A 486 -5.22 -41.14 -11.19
C LYS A 486 -4.80 -40.28 -12.38
N CYS A 487 -4.87 -40.83 -13.60
CA CYS A 487 -4.66 -40.09 -14.83
C CYS A 487 -5.62 -38.90 -14.90
N THR A 488 -5.07 -37.72 -15.15
CA THR A 488 -5.82 -36.48 -15.13
C THR A 488 -6.37 -36.14 -16.51
N ARG A 489 -6.23 -36.99 -17.54
CA ARG A 489 -6.89 -36.77 -18.84
C ARG A 489 -8.43 -36.86 -18.71
N PRO A 490 -9.21 -35.93 -19.30
CA PRO A 490 -10.67 -36.03 -19.29
C PRO A 490 -11.13 -37.39 -19.82
N TYR A 491 -12.10 -38.01 -19.14
CA TYR A 491 -12.65 -39.33 -19.45
C TYR A 491 -11.69 -40.53 -19.29
N CYS A 492 -10.48 -40.31 -18.77
CA CYS A 492 -9.59 -41.41 -18.42
C CYS A 492 -9.90 -41.95 -17.02
N THR A 493 -9.91 -43.28 -16.90
CA THR A 493 -10.09 -44.01 -15.64
C THR A 493 -8.80 -44.69 -15.17
N GLY A 494 -7.71 -44.56 -15.93
CA GLY A 494 -6.41 -45.16 -15.63
C GLY A 494 -5.70 -44.50 -14.44
N LYS A 495 -4.68 -45.21 -13.93
CA LYS A 495 -3.70 -44.68 -12.96
C LYS A 495 -2.31 -44.72 -13.59
N THR A 496 -1.45 -43.79 -13.20
CA THR A 496 -0.14 -43.54 -13.80
C THR A 496 0.84 -42.99 -12.75
N HIS A 497 2.12 -43.34 -12.89
CA HIS A 497 3.22 -42.69 -12.19
C HIS A 497 3.87 -41.60 -13.03
N ALA A 498 3.56 -41.56 -14.34
CA ALA A 498 4.08 -40.55 -15.24
C ALA A 498 3.36 -39.23 -15.00
N PHE A 499 4.10 -38.14 -14.86
CA PHE A 499 3.57 -36.79 -14.74
C PHE A 499 4.38 -35.81 -15.59
N CYS A 500 3.79 -34.67 -15.95
CA CYS A 500 4.53 -33.60 -16.64
C CYS A 500 5.27 -32.73 -15.62
N ASP A 501 6.58 -32.52 -15.76
CA ASP A 501 7.39 -31.73 -14.82
C ASP A 501 6.92 -30.28 -14.70
N LYS A 502 6.55 -29.67 -15.82
CA LYS A 502 6.06 -28.27 -15.86
C LYS A 502 4.64 -28.13 -15.32
N CYS A 503 3.77 -29.07 -15.66
CA CYS A 503 2.36 -29.00 -15.27
C CYS A 503 2.06 -29.63 -13.91
N ASN A 504 2.96 -30.48 -13.42
CA ASN A 504 2.75 -31.37 -12.28
C ASN A 504 1.44 -32.19 -12.35
N ILE A 505 1.05 -32.60 -13.56
CA ILE A 505 -0.16 -33.40 -13.83
C ILE A 505 0.23 -34.84 -14.20
N HIS A 506 -0.42 -35.83 -13.60
CA HIS A 506 -0.30 -37.26 -13.91
C HIS A 506 -0.98 -37.63 -15.24
N LEU A 507 -0.18 -38.11 -16.22
CA LEU A 507 -0.56 -38.33 -17.62
C LEU A 507 -0.96 -39.78 -17.95
#